data_AF-A0A6N6BBP3-F1
#
_entry.id   AF-A0A6N6BBP3-F1
#
_cell.length_a   1.000
_cell.length_b   1.000
_cell.length_c   1.000
_cell.angle_alpha   90.00
_cell.angle_beta   90.00
_cell.angle_gamma   90.00
#
_symmetry.space_group_name_H-M   'P 1'
#
loop_
_entity.id
_entity.type
_entity.pdbx_description
1 polymer ?
#
loop_
_entity_poly.entity_id
_entity_poly.type
_entity_poly.pdbx_seq_one_letter_code
_entity_poly.pdbx_strand_id
1 'polypeptide(L)'
;MSKKVYNIGGFLVFALSIIFSVYQIMQEFDIVKSVYFYSGIFGLIFFGLSLFFSLLKYKHTKDYPKFLGFYAFFWALIHFFNYFAFGKNLDLILFFKDTFSKNLEFSGFVSFFILTFMFISSFKLFKKISKIRKLGYFCFLLATWHYFLSAKIPQIPHFLALSLALIFLLIKVYKNYKKRKKVTFL
;
A
#
# COMPACT_ATOMS: atom_id res chain seq x y z
N MET A 1 24.44 -15.43 0.69
CA MET A 1 24.22 -14.15 -0.04
C MET A 1 24.25 -12.97 0.93
N SER A 2 25.00 -11.92 0.59
CA SER A 2 25.15 -10.74 1.46
C SER A 2 23.88 -9.89 1.47
N LYS A 3 23.65 -9.18 2.59
CA LYS A 3 22.51 -8.28 2.80
C LYS A 3 22.36 -7.20 1.71
N LYS A 4 23.47 -6.82 1.05
CA LYS A 4 23.50 -5.88 -0.08
C LYS A 4 22.77 -6.41 -1.33
N VAL A 5 22.92 -7.70 -1.64
CA VAL A 5 22.35 -8.30 -2.87
C VAL A 5 20.82 -8.26 -2.86
N TYR A 6 20.21 -8.57 -1.71
CA TYR A 6 18.76 -8.54 -1.54
C TYR A 6 18.19 -7.11 -1.64
N ASN A 7 18.89 -6.11 -1.09
CA ASN A 7 18.47 -4.71 -1.22
C ASN A 7 18.56 -4.21 -2.67
N ILE A 8 19.58 -4.63 -3.42
CA ILE A 8 19.72 -4.32 -4.85
C ILE A 8 18.55 -4.93 -5.63
N GLY A 9 18.19 -6.19 -5.37
CA GLY A 9 17.04 -6.82 -6.02
C GLY A 9 15.73 -6.07 -5.80
N GLY A 10 15.44 -5.66 -4.56
CA GLY A 10 14.26 -4.84 -4.27
C GLY A 10 14.25 -3.49 -4.98
N PHE A 11 15.41 -2.83 -5.07
CA PHE A 11 15.55 -1.58 -5.82
C PHE A 11 15.39 -1.78 -7.34
N LEU A 12 15.93 -2.87 -7.90
CA LEU A 12 15.74 -3.20 -9.33
C LEU A 12 14.26 -3.41 -9.66
N VAL A 13 13.50 -4.12 -8.83
CA VAL A 13 12.05 -4.28 -9.01
C VAL A 13 11.33 -2.93 -8.97
N PHE A 14 11.76 -2.02 -8.09
CA PHE A 14 11.21 -0.67 -8.05
C PHE A 14 11.55 0.15 -9.31
N ALA A 15 12.81 0.14 -9.75
CA ALA A 15 13.23 0.80 -10.98
C ALA A 15 12.47 0.26 -12.20
N LEU A 16 12.31 -1.06 -12.30
CA LEU A 16 11.52 -1.71 -13.34
C LEU A 16 10.04 -1.28 -13.29
N SER A 17 9.46 -1.10 -12.10
CA SER A 17 8.07 -0.59 -12.00
C SER A 17 7.92 0.81 -12.58
N ILE A 18 8.93 1.68 -12.41
CA ILE A 18 8.94 3.03 -12.98
C ILE A 18 9.10 2.95 -14.50
N ILE A 19 10.09 2.21 -14.98
CA ILE A 19 10.36 2.05 -16.43
C ILE A 19 9.12 1.49 -17.14
N PHE A 20 8.52 0.44 -16.58
CA PHE A 20 7.31 -0.16 -17.11
C PHE A 20 6.15 0.83 -17.15
N SER A 21 5.93 1.58 -16.06
CA SER A 21 4.87 2.59 -16.01
C SER A 21 5.09 3.67 -17.07
N VAL A 22 6.31 4.18 -17.20
CA VAL A 22 6.64 5.21 -18.20
C VAL A 22 6.40 4.68 -19.62
N TYR A 23 6.90 3.48 -19.93
CA TYR A 23 6.70 2.84 -21.23
C TYR A 23 5.22 2.71 -21.60
N GLN A 24 4.40 2.32 -20.62
CA GLN A 24 2.97 2.13 -20.83
C GLN A 24 2.21 3.46 -20.93
N ILE A 25 2.55 4.45 -20.09
CA ILE A 25 1.97 5.80 -20.14
C ILE A 25 2.23 6.47 -21.49
N MET A 26 3.41 6.28 -22.08
CA MET A 26 3.77 6.84 -23.39
C MET A 26 2.93 6.29 -24.55
N GLN A 27 2.26 5.14 -24.38
CA GLN A 27 1.40 4.54 -25.39
C GLN A 27 -0.08 4.92 -25.24
N GLU A 28 -0.45 5.55 -24.13
CA GLU A 28 -1.83 5.91 -23.80
C GLU A 28 -2.16 7.34 -24.27
N PHE A 29 -3.38 7.55 -24.76
CA PHE A 29 -3.85 8.88 -25.12
C PHE A 29 -4.10 9.76 -23.88
N ASP A 30 -4.67 9.18 -22.82
CA ASP A 30 -4.95 9.86 -21.57
C ASP A 30 -3.85 9.56 -20.53
N ILE A 31 -2.82 10.39 -20.55
CA ILE A 31 -1.65 10.30 -19.65
C ILE A 31 -2.06 10.43 -18.19
N VAL A 32 -3.03 11.29 -17.87
CA VAL A 32 -3.45 11.54 -16.49
C VAL A 32 -4.10 10.30 -15.93
N LYS A 33 -5.05 9.70 -16.67
CA LYS A 33 -5.72 8.48 -16.26
C LYS A 33 -4.77 7.29 -16.17
N SER A 34 -3.83 7.16 -17.10
CA SER A 34 -2.86 6.06 -17.07
C SER A 34 -1.90 6.18 -15.88
N VAL A 35 -1.38 7.37 -15.58
CA VAL A 35 -0.58 7.62 -14.37
C VAL A 35 -1.40 7.27 -13.12
N TYR A 36 -2.66 7.68 -13.05
CA TYR A 36 -3.54 7.39 -11.91
C TYR A 36 -3.73 5.88 -11.72
N PHE A 37 -3.95 5.15 -12.81
CA PHE A 37 -4.11 3.69 -12.80
C PHE A 37 -2.84 2.96 -12.37
N TYR A 38 -1.70 3.18 -13.05
CA TYR A 38 -0.46 2.44 -12.77
C TYR A 38 0.10 2.77 -11.38
N SER A 39 -0.01 4.02 -10.94
CA SER A 39 0.40 4.39 -9.58
C SER A 39 -0.43 3.69 -8.50
N GLY A 40 -1.74 3.51 -8.72
CA GLY A 40 -2.60 2.73 -7.82
C GLY A 40 -2.21 1.26 -7.78
N ILE A 41 -2.01 0.64 -8.95
CA ILE A 41 -1.64 -0.78 -9.05
C ILE A 41 -0.28 -1.07 -8.41
N PHE A 42 0.76 -0.30 -8.74
CA PHE A 42 2.08 -0.51 -8.14
C PHE A 42 2.10 -0.20 -6.65
N GLY A 43 1.38 0.84 -6.20
CA GLY A 43 1.19 1.10 -4.78
C GLY A 43 0.63 -0.11 -4.04
N LEU A 44 -0.40 -0.75 -4.61
CA LEU A 44 -1.01 -1.95 -4.05
C LEU A 44 -0.07 -3.16 -4.05
N ILE A 45 0.64 -3.40 -5.16
CA ILE A 45 1.59 -4.51 -5.30
C ILE A 45 2.72 -4.40 -4.28
N PHE A 46 3.39 -3.25 -4.19
CA PHE A 46 4.48 -3.06 -3.23
C PHE A 46 3.99 -3.14 -1.78
N PHE A 47 2.77 -2.67 -1.50
CA PHE A 47 2.20 -2.78 -0.17
C PHE A 47 1.92 -4.23 0.21
N GLY A 48 1.32 -5.00 -0.70
CA GLY A 48 1.09 -6.44 -0.53
C GLY A 48 2.40 -7.20 -0.30
N LEU A 49 3.41 -6.96 -1.13
CA LEU A 49 4.74 -7.59 -0.97
C LEU A 49 5.39 -7.21 0.37
N SER A 50 5.30 -5.95 0.80
CA SER A 50 5.80 -5.51 2.11
C SER A 50 5.20 -6.34 3.26
N LEU A 51 3.87 -6.51 3.26
CA LEU A 51 3.17 -7.27 4.29
C LEU A 51 3.41 -8.77 4.21
N PHE A 52 3.54 -9.32 2.99
CA PHE A 52 3.90 -10.71 2.74
C PHE A 52 5.23 -11.06 3.42
N PHE A 53 6.29 -10.28 3.14
CA PHE A 53 7.59 -10.49 3.79
C PHE A 53 7.53 -10.25 5.31
N SER A 54 6.67 -9.32 5.76
CA SER A 54 6.45 -9.10 7.19
C SER A 54 5.75 -10.29 7.89
N LEU A 55 4.94 -11.07 7.18
CA LEU A 55 4.28 -12.27 7.73
C LEU A 55 5.24 -13.45 7.85
N LEU A 56 6.09 -13.66 6.84
CA LEU A 56 7.04 -14.77 6.79
C LEU A 56 8.22 -14.60 7.74
N LYS A 57 8.67 -13.35 7.98
CA LYS A 57 9.81 -13.03 8.87
C LYS A 57 11.10 -13.80 8.54
N TYR A 58 11.34 -14.07 7.27
CA TYR A 58 12.52 -14.82 6.84
C TYR A 58 13.82 -14.08 7.16
N LYS A 59 14.86 -14.81 7.58
CA LYS A 59 16.10 -14.21 8.16
C LYS A 59 16.82 -13.29 7.17
N HIS A 60 16.80 -13.63 5.88
CA HIS A 60 17.50 -12.90 4.83
C HIS A 60 16.72 -11.70 4.26
N THR A 61 15.39 -11.64 4.48
CA THR A 61 14.52 -10.58 3.94
C THR A 61 13.90 -9.70 5.03
N LYS A 62 14.52 -9.65 6.22
CA LYS A 62 14.00 -8.88 7.37
C LYS A 62 13.80 -7.38 7.08
N ASP A 63 14.57 -6.82 6.15
CA ASP A 63 14.48 -5.39 5.81
C ASP A 63 13.51 -5.10 4.66
N TYR A 64 13.07 -6.12 3.91
CA TYR A 64 12.17 -5.97 2.76
C TYR A 64 10.86 -5.26 3.10
N PRO A 65 10.18 -5.55 4.22
CA PRO A 65 8.94 -4.86 4.56
C PRO A 65 9.12 -3.34 4.64
N LYS A 66 10.29 -2.87 5.11
CA LYS A 66 10.59 -1.44 5.21
C LYS A 66 10.78 -0.83 3.83
N PHE A 67 11.65 -1.40 2.99
CA PHE A 67 11.94 -0.85 1.66
C PHE A 67 10.73 -0.92 0.73
N LEU A 68 10.05 -2.08 0.67
CA LEU A 68 8.84 -2.24 -0.14
C LEU A 68 7.71 -1.33 0.36
N GLY A 69 7.62 -1.08 1.67
CA GLY A 69 6.69 -0.12 2.23
C GLY A 69 6.98 1.33 1.79
N PHE A 70 8.25 1.69 1.60
CA PHE A 70 8.63 2.99 1.05
C PHE A 70 8.25 3.11 -0.43
N TYR A 71 8.44 2.06 -1.22
CA TYR A 71 8.02 2.03 -2.63
C TYR A 71 6.49 2.08 -2.77
N ALA A 72 5.76 1.39 -1.89
CA ALA A 72 4.32 1.49 -1.83
C ALA A 72 3.86 2.92 -1.54
N PHE A 73 4.49 3.58 -0.57
CA PHE A 73 4.18 4.98 -0.24
C PHE A 73 4.52 5.94 -1.39
N PHE A 74 5.65 5.74 -2.07
CA PHE A 74 6.02 6.53 -3.25
C PHE A 74 4.93 6.48 -4.33
N TRP A 75 4.48 5.27 -4.70
CA TRP A 75 3.43 5.11 -5.70
C TRP A 75 2.07 5.65 -5.22
N ALA A 76 1.73 5.46 -3.94
CA ALA A 76 0.51 6.03 -3.35
C ALA A 76 0.54 7.57 -3.33
N LEU A 77 1.72 8.18 -3.17
CA LEU A 77 1.89 9.63 -3.23
C LEU A 77 1.61 10.17 -4.63
N ILE A 78 2.14 9.52 -5.66
CA ILE A 78 1.85 9.85 -7.06
C ILE A 78 0.35 9.70 -7.35
N HIS A 79 -0.25 8.59 -6.90
CA HIS A 79 -1.68 8.32 -7.07
C HIS A 79 -2.55 9.41 -6.44
N PHE A 80 -2.25 9.77 -5.19
CA PHE A 80 -2.96 10.83 -4.47
C PHE A 80 -2.80 12.19 -5.13
N PHE A 81 -1.57 12.59 -5.48
CA PHE A 81 -1.33 13.88 -6.12
C PHE A 81 -1.95 13.98 -7.51
N ASN A 82 -1.97 12.90 -8.29
CA ASN A 82 -2.67 12.88 -9.57
C ASN A 82 -4.17 13.15 -9.37
N TYR A 83 -4.81 12.43 -8.45
CA TYR A 83 -6.22 12.65 -8.11
C TYR A 83 -6.49 14.07 -7.60
N PHE A 84 -5.64 14.59 -6.70
CA PHE A 84 -5.83 15.91 -6.13
C PHE A 84 -5.59 17.03 -7.15
N ALA A 85 -4.54 16.91 -7.97
CA ALA A 85 -4.19 17.92 -8.96
C ALA A 85 -5.14 17.93 -10.16
N PHE A 86 -5.39 16.77 -10.76
CA PHE A 86 -6.16 16.68 -12.00
C PHE A 86 -7.63 16.32 -11.78
N GLY A 87 -7.91 15.48 -10.78
CA GLY A 87 -9.29 15.09 -10.45
C GLY A 87 -10.05 16.11 -9.60
N LYS A 88 -9.34 16.99 -8.89
CA LYS A 88 -9.90 18.04 -8.03
C LYS A 88 -9.39 19.45 -8.34
N ASN A 89 -8.58 19.63 -9.38
CA ASN A 89 -8.04 20.94 -9.77
C ASN A 89 -7.33 21.67 -8.62
N LEU A 90 -6.69 20.93 -7.70
CA LEU A 90 -6.07 21.45 -6.48
C LEU A 90 -7.03 22.21 -5.54
N ASP A 91 -8.34 22.04 -5.71
CA ASP A 91 -9.35 22.65 -4.85
C ASP A 91 -9.56 21.81 -3.59
N LEU A 92 -9.12 22.36 -2.45
CA LEU A 92 -9.26 21.73 -1.13
C LEU A 92 -10.72 21.57 -0.70
N ILE A 93 -11.59 22.53 -1.02
CA ILE A 93 -13.01 22.49 -0.63
C ILE A 93 -13.69 21.36 -1.40
N LEU A 94 -13.48 21.30 -2.72
CA LEU A 94 -14.01 20.23 -3.56
C LEU A 94 -13.44 18.86 -3.15
N PHE A 95 -12.14 18.81 -2.86
CA PHE A 95 -11.47 17.59 -2.38
C PHE A 95 -12.11 17.04 -1.11
N PHE A 96 -12.28 17.86 -0.07
CA PHE A 96 -12.86 17.39 1.19
C PHE A 96 -14.34 17.05 1.04
N LYS A 97 -15.10 17.87 0.31
CA LYS A 97 -16.51 17.60 0.02
C LYS A 97 -16.68 16.22 -0.61
N ASP A 98 -15.95 15.93 -1.68
CA ASP A 98 -16.06 14.65 -2.37
C ASP A 98 -15.52 13.48 -1.55
N THR A 99 -14.40 13.70 -0.85
CA THR A 99 -13.75 12.67 -0.03
C THR A 99 -14.65 12.17 1.09
N PHE A 100 -15.40 13.06 1.75
CA PHE A 100 -16.31 12.67 2.84
C PHE A 100 -17.71 12.29 2.35
N SER A 101 -18.06 12.60 1.10
CA SER A 101 -19.38 12.26 0.54
C SER A 101 -19.42 10.91 -0.18
N LYS A 102 -18.27 10.38 -0.60
CA LYS A 102 -18.21 9.19 -1.47
C LYS A 102 -17.33 8.09 -0.86
N ASN A 103 -17.85 6.87 -0.84
CA ASN A 103 -17.19 5.72 -0.20
C ASN A 103 -15.85 5.34 -0.84
N LEU A 104 -15.73 5.47 -2.17
CA LEU A 104 -14.50 5.17 -2.89
C LEU A 104 -13.39 6.13 -2.47
N GLU A 105 -13.64 7.42 -2.54
CA GLU A 105 -12.70 8.48 -2.17
C GLU A 105 -12.33 8.42 -0.68
N PHE A 106 -13.33 8.23 0.19
CA PHE A 106 -13.12 8.10 1.63
C PHE A 106 -12.19 6.94 1.97
N SER A 107 -12.45 5.74 1.41
CA SER A 107 -11.62 4.56 1.67
C SER A 107 -10.18 4.73 1.18
N GLY A 108 -9.99 5.40 0.03
CA GLY A 108 -8.67 5.75 -0.49
C GLY A 108 -7.93 6.72 0.42
N PHE A 109 -8.60 7.78 0.86
CA PHE A 109 -8.04 8.80 1.76
C PHE A 109 -7.63 8.22 3.12
N VAL A 110 -8.49 7.43 3.76
CA VAL A 110 -8.16 6.77 5.04
C VAL A 110 -6.96 5.83 4.89
N SER A 111 -6.90 5.06 3.80
CA SER A 111 -5.77 4.16 3.52
C SER A 111 -4.47 4.95 3.32
N PHE A 112 -4.50 6.00 2.51
CA PHE A 112 -3.35 6.88 2.26
C PHE A 112 -2.87 7.55 3.55
N PHE A 113 -3.78 8.00 4.40
CA PHE A 113 -3.46 8.65 5.67
C PHE A 113 -2.78 7.69 6.66
N ILE A 114 -3.29 6.46 6.81
CA ILE A 114 -2.64 5.43 7.64
C ILE A 114 -1.25 5.08 7.08
N LEU A 115 -1.13 4.92 5.76
CA LEU A 115 0.14 4.62 5.11
C LEU A 115 1.16 5.75 5.31
N THR A 116 0.71 7.00 5.26
CA THR A 116 1.53 8.20 5.56
C THR A 116 2.08 8.15 6.98
N PHE A 117 1.24 7.86 7.98
CA PHE A 117 1.75 7.72 9.35
C PHE A 117 2.70 6.54 9.52
N MET A 118 2.47 5.43 8.82
CA MET A 118 3.40 4.31 8.81
C MET A 118 4.77 4.70 8.22
N PHE A 119 4.76 5.49 7.14
CA PHE A 119 5.97 6.06 6.55
C PHE A 119 6.69 6.99 7.55
N ILE A 120 6.00 7.99 8.10
CA ILE A 120 6.55 8.94 9.08
C ILE A 120 7.13 8.22 10.30
N SER A 121 6.45 7.18 10.80
CA SER A 121 6.92 6.41 11.95
C SER A 121 8.27 5.71 11.73
N SER A 122 8.75 5.64 10.48
CA SER A 122 10.01 5.02 10.05
C SER A 122 11.25 5.88 10.19
N PHE A 123 11.06 7.16 10.48
CA PHE A 123 12.13 8.06 10.89
C PHE A 123 12.38 7.98 12.40
N LYS A 124 13.65 8.15 12.82
CA LYS A 124 14.06 8.01 14.23
C LYS A 124 13.28 8.95 15.16
N LEU A 125 12.98 10.16 14.69
CA LEU A 125 12.25 11.19 15.44
C LEU A 125 10.84 10.75 15.86
N PHE A 126 10.17 9.92 15.05
CA PHE A 126 8.78 9.53 15.25
C PHE A 126 8.64 8.10 15.78
N LYS A 127 9.65 7.58 16.49
CA LYS A 127 9.61 6.22 17.04
C LYS A 127 8.44 6.00 18.02
N LYS A 128 7.97 7.05 18.70
CA LYS A 128 6.82 6.98 19.64
C LYS A 128 5.52 6.53 18.95
N ILE A 129 5.30 6.91 17.68
CA ILE A 129 4.10 6.53 16.91
C ILE A 129 4.27 5.19 16.16
N SER A 130 5.38 4.48 16.35
CA SER A 130 5.69 3.20 15.69
C SER A 130 4.61 2.11 15.84
N LYS A 131 3.74 2.23 16.86
CA LYS A 131 2.59 1.35 17.08
C LYS A 131 1.61 1.37 15.89
N ILE A 132 1.55 2.46 15.12
CA ILE A 132 0.67 2.60 13.94
C ILE A 132 0.92 1.53 12.89
N ARG A 133 2.15 1.01 12.78
CA ARG A 133 2.49 -0.07 11.84
C ARG A 133 1.71 -1.37 12.06
N LYS A 134 1.13 -1.56 13.25
CA LYS A 134 0.23 -2.69 13.53
C LYS A 134 -1.05 -2.62 12.68
N LEU A 135 -1.47 -1.41 12.29
CA LEU A 135 -2.59 -1.18 11.40
C LEU A 135 -2.27 -1.51 9.94
N GLY A 136 -1.03 -1.87 9.58
CA GLY A 136 -0.66 -2.13 8.18
C GLY A 136 -1.54 -3.18 7.49
N TYR A 137 -1.90 -4.27 8.18
CA TYR A 137 -2.79 -5.29 7.62
C TYR A 137 -4.22 -4.78 7.42
N PHE A 138 -4.71 -3.94 8.32
CA PHE A 138 -6.02 -3.31 8.21
C PHE A 138 -6.02 -2.24 7.10
N CYS A 139 -4.97 -1.44 7.02
CA CYS A 139 -4.74 -0.47 5.95
C CYS A 139 -4.67 -1.14 4.58
N PHE A 140 -4.09 -2.34 4.47
CA PHE A 140 -4.06 -3.08 3.21
C PHE A 140 -5.44 -3.61 2.83
N LEU A 141 -6.25 -4.04 3.80
CA LEU A 141 -7.65 -4.38 3.56
C LEU A 141 -8.45 -3.17 3.06
N LEU A 142 -8.26 -1.98 3.64
CA LEU A 142 -8.90 -0.76 3.16
C LEU A 142 -8.42 -0.37 1.75
N ALA A 143 -7.13 -0.54 1.45
CA ALA A 143 -6.57 -0.25 0.13
C ALA A 143 -7.10 -1.20 -0.95
N THR A 144 -7.21 -2.51 -0.67
CA THR A 144 -7.80 -3.47 -1.61
C THR A 144 -9.31 -3.30 -1.73
N TRP A 145 -9.98 -2.86 -0.65
CA TRP A 145 -11.38 -2.45 -0.70
C TRP A 145 -11.60 -1.22 -1.58
N HIS A 146 -10.75 -0.19 -1.46
CA HIS A 146 -10.74 0.96 -2.36
C HIS A 146 -10.55 0.53 -3.81
N TYR A 147 -9.60 -0.36 -4.09
CA TYR A 147 -9.40 -0.92 -5.42
C TYR A 147 -10.65 -1.68 -5.92
N PHE A 148 -11.29 -2.46 -5.06
CA PHE A 148 -12.53 -3.18 -5.39
C PHE A 148 -13.67 -2.22 -5.77
N LEU A 149 -13.85 -1.12 -5.04
CA LEU A 149 -14.85 -0.10 -5.32
C LEU A 149 -14.56 0.71 -6.60
N SER A 150 -13.32 0.75 -7.06
CA SER A 150 -12.94 1.53 -8.25
C SER A 150 -13.51 0.95 -9.56
N ALA A 151 -13.78 -0.35 -9.58
CA ALA A 151 -14.34 -1.03 -10.75
C ALA A 151 -15.86 -0.94 -10.76
N LYS A 152 -16.43 -0.51 -11.90
CA LYS A 152 -17.89 -0.59 -12.12
C LYS A 152 -18.40 -2.03 -12.01
N ILE A 153 -17.63 -2.97 -12.54
CA ILE A 153 -17.88 -4.42 -12.44
C ILE A 153 -16.57 -5.05 -11.97
N PRO A 154 -16.49 -5.51 -10.70
CA PRO A 154 -15.30 -6.13 -10.17
C PRO A 154 -14.90 -7.38 -10.97
N GLN A 155 -13.67 -7.37 -11.48
CA GLN A 155 -13.06 -8.51 -12.17
C GLN A 155 -12.24 -9.38 -11.21
N ILE A 156 -11.80 -10.56 -11.69
CA ILE A 156 -10.97 -11.52 -10.93
C ILE A 156 -9.82 -10.86 -10.13
N PRO A 157 -9.01 -9.92 -10.69
CA PRO A 157 -7.93 -9.29 -9.93
C PRO A 157 -8.40 -8.54 -8.67
N HIS A 158 -9.60 -7.96 -8.69
CA HIS A 158 -10.18 -7.23 -7.55
C HIS A 158 -10.52 -8.19 -6.41
N PHE A 159 -11.17 -9.31 -6.74
CA PHE A 159 -11.49 -10.37 -5.77
C PHE A 159 -10.22 -11.02 -5.21
N LEU A 160 -9.20 -11.26 -6.06
CA LEU A 160 -7.92 -11.80 -5.63
C LEU A 160 -7.19 -10.87 -4.66
N ALA A 161 -7.13 -9.56 -4.96
CA ALA A 161 -6.50 -8.59 -4.07
C ALA A 161 -7.22 -8.52 -2.71
N LEU A 162 -8.56 -8.46 -2.72
CA LEU A 162 -9.36 -8.38 -1.51
C LEU A 162 -9.24 -9.66 -0.65
N SER A 163 -9.34 -10.83 -1.26
CA SER A 163 -9.17 -12.13 -0.58
C SER A 163 -7.76 -12.28 0.01
N LEU A 164 -6.72 -11.87 -0.72
CA LEU A 164 -5.34 -11.88 -0.21
C LEU A 164 -5.18 -10.99 1.03
N ALA A 165 -5.79 -9.79 1.03
CA ALA A 165 -5.76 -8.90 2.19
C ALA A 165 -6.47 -9.51 3.40
N LEU A 166 -7.63 -10.15 3.20
CA LEU A 166 -8.34 -10.87 4.25
C LEU A 166 -7.47 -12.02 4.82
N ILE A 167 -6.86 -12.82 3.96
CA ILE A 167 -5.95 -13.91 4.38
C ILE A 167 -4.80 -13.35 5.23
N PHE A 168 -4.17 -12.25 4.80
CA PHE A 168 -3.06 -11.65 5.54
C PHE A 168 -3.50 -11.16 6.92
N LEU A 169 -4.67 -10.53 7.01
CA LEU A 169 -5.24 -10.08 8.27
C LEU A 169 -5.57 -11.25 9.20
N LEU A 170 -6.24 -12.29 8.69
CA LEU A 170 -6.60 -13.50 9.44
C LEU A 170 -5.36 -14.23 9.98
N ILE A 171 -4.33 -14.43 9.15
CA ILE A 171 -3.06 -15.03 9.58
C ILE A 171 -2.44 -14.20 10.71
N LYS A 172 -2.48 -12.86 10.60
CA LYS A 172 -1.92 -11.97 11.62
C LYS A 172 -2.68 -12.08 12.94
N VAL A 173 -4.01 -12.08 12.89
CA VAL A 173 -4.89 -12.22 14.07
C VAL A 173 -4.66 -13.58 14.73
N TYR A 174 -4.63 -14.66 13.96
CA TYR A 174 -4.36 -16.01 14.46
C TYR A 174 -2.99 -16.12 15.16
N LYS A 175 -1.93 -15.59 14.53
CA LYS A 175 -0.58 -15.55 15.15
C LYS A 175 -0.56 -14.77 16.46
N ASN A 176 -1.29 -13.67 16.55
CA ASN A 176 -1.40 -12.88 17.78
C ASN A 176 -2.17 -13.64 18.88
N TYR A 177 -3.27 -14.31 18.53
CA TYR A 177 -4.06 -15.13 19.45
C TYR A 177 -3.24 -16.29 20.03
N LYS A 178 -2.56 -17.07 19.18
CA LYS A 178 -1.69 -18.17 19.62
C LYS A 178 -0.55 -17.71 20.52
N LYS A 179 0.01 -16.52 20.26
CA LYS A 179 1.05 -15.92 21.12
C LYS A 179 0.50 -15.59 22.52
N ARG A 180 -0.72 -15.05 22.61
CA ARG A 180 -1.36 -14.73 23.91
C ARG A 180 -1.63 -15.98 24.71
N LYS A 181 -2.19 -17.04 24.10
CA LYS A 181 -2.41 -18.33 24.77
C LYS A 181 -1.14 -18.90 25.40
N LYS A 182 -0.01 -18.87 24.69
CA LYS A 182 1.28 -19.35 25.24
C LYS A 182 1.79 -18.57 26.47
N VAL A 183 1.40 -17.31 26.64
CA VAL A 183 1.85 -16.47 27.77
C VAL A 183 0.99 -16.68 29.02
N THR A 184 -0.27 -17.11 28.86
CA THR A 184 -1.18 -17.42 29.99
C THR A 184 -0.99 -18.81 30.60
N PHE A 185 -0.17 -19.68 30.00
CA PHE A 185 0.12 -21.03 30.49
C PHE A 185 1.57 -21.20 30.97
N LEU A 186 2.29 -20.09 31.18
CA LEU A 186 3.61 -19.98 31.81
C LEU A 186 3.49 -19.04 33.00
#